data_AF-A0A1T4W5U3-F1
#
_entry.id   AF-A0A1T4W5U3-F1
#
_cell.length_a   1.000
_cell.length_b   1.000
_cell.length_c   1.000
_cell.angle_alpha   90.00
_cell.angle_beta   90.00
_cell.angle_gamma   90.00
#
_symmetry.space_group_name_H-M   'P 1'
#
loop_
_entity.id
_entity.type
_entity.pdbx_description
1 polymer ?
#
loop_
_entity_poly.entity_id
_entity_poly.type
_entity_poly.pdbx_seq_one_letter_code
_entity_poly.pdbx_strand_id
1 'polypeptide(L)'
;MEIKNDTVKYYLSHPELEQQIWDATISLKNKILDIEEKDESLREDLYSSFQMKSPLASTDKISSSGMKSDLFDIIDKTNKFLEDSKNQYLKMYENYLDKLEEIKRVDICFSCLDLQTQDVLNKKYRLKYSWYELEHDENKLSHRQVMNILNKGIEDIVKLFNSSYNNLHLARNKDKKIIFNEEENTQQTIFDIEKENFYD
;
A
#
# COMPACT_ATOMS: atom_id res chain seq x y z
N MET A 1 4.02 -0.80 12.61
CA MET A 1 5.04 -0.95 11.57
C MET A 1 6.08 0.13 11.80
N GLU A 2 7.36 -0.23 11.86
CA GLU A 2 8.45 0.72 12.09
C GLU A 2 9.23 0.93 10.79
N ILE A 3 9.42 2.17 10.36
CA ILE A 3 10.20 2.49 9.16
C ILE A 3 11.65 2.84 9.53
N LYS A 4 12.58 2.50 8.63
CA LYS A 4 14.01 2.80 8.77
C LYS A 4 14.44 3.90 7.81
N ASN A 5 15.56 4.56 8.13
CA ASN A 5 16.15 5.63 7.32
C ASN A 5 16.33 5.22 5.84
N ASP A 6 16.81 4.00 5.58
CA ASP A 6 17.07 3.54 4.21
C ASP A 6 15.77 3.36 3.41
N THR A 7 14.69 2.92 4.05
CA THR A 7 13.37 2.81 3.43
C THR A 7 12.81 4.19 3.06
N VAL A 8 12.94 5.18 3.95
CA VAL A 8 12.55 6.56 3.65
C VAL A 8 13.33 7.11 2.47
N LYS A 9 14.66 6.95 2.46
CA LYS A 9 15.52 7.37 1.34
C LYS A 9 15.11 6.68 0.04
N TYR A 10 14.76 5.40 0.10
CA TYR A 10 14.31 4.64 -1.05
C TYR A 10 13.00 5.19 -1.62
N TYR A 11 11.98 5.43 -0.79
CA TYR A 11 10.70 6.00 -1.25
C TYR A 11 10.84 7.42 -1.79
N LEU A 12 11.59 8.29 -1.10
CA LEU A 12 11.87 9.63 -1.61
C LEU A 12 12.65 9.60 -2.94
N SER A 13 13.44 8.54 -3.15
CA SER A 13 14.26 8.37 -4.35
C SER A 13 13.51 7.86 -5.56
N HIS A 14 12.32 7.30 -5.37
CA HIS A 14 11.56 6.64 -6.44
C HIS A 14 10.09 7.06 -6.36
N PRO A 15 9.78 8.35 -6.64
CA PRO A 15 8.41 8.86 -6.60
C PRO A 15 7.44 8.11 -7.54
N GLU A 16 7.97 7.44 -8.57
CA GLU A 16 7.21 6.60 -9.49
C GLU A 16 6.66 5.31 -8.85
N LEU A 17 7.18 4.88 -7.70
CA LEU A 17 6.76 3.63 -7.04
C LEU A 17 5.29 3.65 -6.65
N GLU A 18 4.75 4.79 -6.21
CA GLU A 18 3.34 4.89 -5.83
C GLU A 18 2.45 4.47 -7.01
N GLN A 19 2.68 5.08 -8.18
CA GLN A 19 1.92 4.78 -9.38
C GLN A 19 2.13 3.33 -9.84
N GLN A 20 3.37 2.83 -9.82
CA GLN A 20 3.66 1.45 -10.21
C GLN A 20 2.94 0.43 -9.32
N ILE A 21 2.91 0.66 -8.00
CA ILE A 21 2.21 -0.22 -7.06
C ILE A 21 0.70 -0.06 -7.24
N TRP A 22 0.19 1.14 -7.51
CA TRP A 22 -1.22 1.37 -7.82
C TRP A 22 -1.67 0.60 -9.06
N ASP A 23 -0.89 0.66 -10.15
CA ASP A 23 -1.17 -0.07 -11.38
C ASP A 23 -1.12 -1.59 -11.15
N ALA A 24 -0.15 -2.06 -10.36
CA ALA A 24 -0.05 -3.47 -9.97
C ALA A 24 -1.25 -3.91 -9.12
N THR A 25 -1.75 -3.03 -8.25
CA THR A 25 -2.94 -3.25 -7.42
C THR A 25 -4.20 -3.39 -8.27
N ILE A 26 -4.37 -2.53 -9.29
CA ILE A 26 -5.45 -2.64 -10.27
C ILE A 26 -5.35 -3.94 -11.06
N SER A 27 -4.15 -4.31 -11.51
CA SER A 27 -3.92 -5.57 -12.24
C SER A 27 -4.30 -6.80 -11.40
N LEU A 28 -3.91 -6.82 -10.12
CA LEU A 28 -4.30 -7.90 -9.20
C LEU A 28 -5.80 -7.97 -8.98
N LYS A 29 -6.46 -6.82 -8.80
CA LYS A 29 -7.91 -6.76 -8.67
C LYS A 29 -8.62 -7.37 -9.89
N ASN A 30 -8.16 -7.04 -11.09
CA ASN A 30 -8.71 -7.61 -12.32
C ASN A 30 -8.49 -9.13 -12.39
N LYS A 31 -7.31 -9.63 -12.01
CA LYS A 31 -7.05 -11.08 -11.94
C LYS A 31 -7.95 -11.81 -10.94
N ILE A 32 -8.28 -11.18 -9.81
CA ILE A 32 -9.22 -11.74 -8.83
C ILE A 32 -10.62 -11.82 -9.44
N LEU A 33 -11.07 -10.75 -10.11
CA LEU A 33 -12.36 -10.73 -10.81
C LEU A 33 -12.43 -11.79 -11.91
N ASP A 34 -11.37 -11.95 -12.71
CA ASP A 34 -11.30 -12.99 -13.75
C ASP A 34 -11.39 -14.41 -13.17
N ILE A 35 -10.87 -14.63 -11.96
CA ILE A 35 -11.01 -15.91 -11.25
C ILE A 35 -12.44 -16.12 -10.75
N GLU A 36 -13.07 -15.07 -10.21
CA GLU A 36 -14.46 -15.13 -9.74
C GLU A 36 -15.43 -15.41 -10.90
N GLU A 37 -15.24 -14.77 -12.06
CA GLU A 37 -16.03 -15.03 -13.26
C GLU A 37 -15.86 -16.47 -13.77
N LYS A 38 -14.63 -16.99 -13.74
CA LYS A 38 -14.36 -18.39 -14.12
C LYS A 38 -14.95 -19.40 -13.14
N ASP A 39 -14.92 -19.13 -11.84
CA ASP A 39 -15.57 -19.99 -10.84
C ASP A 39 -17.08 -20.04 -11.07
N GLU A 40 -17.72 -18.89 -11.33
CA GLU A 40 -19.15 -18.83 -11.62
C GLU A 40 -19.51 -19.55 -12.93
N SER A 41 -18.77 -19.29 -14.02
CA SER A 41 -18.98 -19.97 -15.31
C SER A 41 -18.79 -21.48 -15.21
N LEU A 42 -17.79 -21.97 -14.47
CA LEU A 42 -17.61 -23.40 -14.23
C LEU A 42 -18.80 -23.98 -13.46
N ARG A 43 -19.34 -23.28 -12.46
CA ARG A 43 -20.54 -23.72 -11.74
C ARG A 43 -21.75 -23.82 -12.67
N GLU A 44 -21.97 -22.84 -13.55
CA GLU A 44 -23.07 -22.85 -14.53
C GLU A 44 -22.95 -23.98 -15.56
N ASP A 45 -21.76 -24.20 -16.12
CA ASP A 45 -21.47 -25.31 -17.05
C ASP A 45 -21.69 -26.67 -16.38
N LEU A 46 -21.40 -26.77 -15.08
CA LEU A 46 -21.69 -27.96 -14.30
C LEU A 46 -23.19 -28.17 -14.11
N TYR A 47 -23.92 -27.14 -13.64
CA TYR A 47 -25.37 -27.27 -13.50
C TYR A 47 -26.07 -27.63 -14.81
N SER A 48 -25.63 -27.07 -15.94
CA SER A 48 -26.20 -27.37 -17.26
C SER A 48 -25.84 -28.78 -17.76
N SER A 49 -24.59 -29.23 -17.60
CA SER A 49 -24.17 -30.59 -17.97
C SER A 49 -24.82 -31.68 -17.10
N PHE A 50 -25.14 -31.38 -15.83
CA PHE A 50 -25.96 -32.27 -14.98
C PHE A 50 -27.44 -32.32 -15.40
N GLN A 51 -27.98 -31.22 -15.94
CA GLN A 51 -29.36 -31.14 -16.41
C GLN A 51 -29.56 -31.73 -17.81
N MET A 52 -28.51 -31.82 -18.64
CA MET A 52 -28.50 -32.58 -19.88
C MET A 52 -28.53 -34.10 -19.61
N LYS A 53 -29.67 -34.59 -19.10
CA LYS A 53 -30.06 -36.00 -19.26
C LYS A 53 -30.26 -36.23 -20.76
N SER A 54 -29.27 -36.83 -21.41
CA SER A 54 -29.40 -37.28 -22.80
C SER A 54 -30.60 -38.24 -22.93
N PRO A 55 -31.57 -37.97 -23.83
CA PRO A 55 -32.60 -38.94 -24.20
C PRO A 55 -32.04 -40.15 -24.97
N LEU A 56 -30.74 -40.15 -25.28
CA LEU A 56 -30.08 -41.11 -26.17
C LEU A 56 -29.26 -42.20 -25.42
N ALA A 57 -29.33 -42.26 -24.09
CA ALA A 57 -28.60 -43.25 -23.28
C ALA A 57 -29.40 -44.56 -23.04
N SER A 58 -30.30 -44.92 -23.95
CA SER A 58 -31.10 -46.16 -23.88
C SER A 58 -30.52 -47.33 -24.66
N THR A 59 -29.33 -47.21 -25.26
CA THR A 59 -28.63 -48.34 -25.90
C THR A 59 -27.12 -48.23 -25.68
N ASP A 60 -26.68 -48.65 -24.49
CA ASP A 60 -25.48 -49.46 -24.25
C ASP A 60 -25.04 -49.29 -22.80
N LYS A 61 -24.74 -50.42 -22.15
CA LYS A 61 -24.27 -50.49 -20.76
C LYS A 61 -22.84 -49.95 -20.65
N ILE A 62 -22.67 -48.65 -20.84
CA ILE A 62 -21.46 -47.93 -20.45
C ILE A 62 -21.66 -47.55 -19.00
N SER A 63 -20.78 -48.05 -18.12
CA SER A 63 -20.82 -47.77 -16.68
C SER A 63 -20.64 -46.26 -16.47
N SER A 64 -21.77 -45.55 -16.31
CA SER A 64 -21.85 -44.10 -16.17
C SER A 64 -21.38 -43.60 -14.80
N SER A 65 -21.06 -44.53 -13.88
CA SER A 65 -20.62 -44.23 -12.52
C SER A 65 -19.15 -43.79 -12.47
N GLY A 66 -18.26 -44.43 -13.22
CA GLY A 66 -16.82 -44.11 -13.21
C GLY A 66 -16.51 -42.76 -13.85
N MET A 67 -17.07 -42.51 -15.04
CA MET A 67 -16.87 -41.25 -15.77
C MET A 67 -17.42 -40.02 -15.02
N LYS A 68 -18.51 -40.18 -14.25
CA LYS A 68 -19.00 -39.11 -13.38
C LYS A 68 -18.05 -38.82 -12.21
N SER A 69 -17.49 -39.86 -11.60
CA SER A 69 -16.49 -39.73 -10.52
C SER A 69 -15.25 -38.99 -11.00
N ASP A 70 -14.72 -39.34 -12.18
CA ASP A 70 -13.53 -38.68 -12.74
C ASP A 70 -13.77 -37.20 -13.05
N LEU A 71 -14.98 -36.85 -13.51
CA LEU A 71 -15.37 -35.46 -13.73
C LEU A 71 -15.46 -34.68 -12.40
N PHE A 72 -16.05 -35.26 -11.36
CA PHE A 72 -16.06 -34.67 -10.01
C PHE A 72 -14.64 -34.45 -9.46
N ASP A 73 -13.74 -35.40 -9.64
CA ASP A 73 -12.35 -35.26 -9.19
C ASP A 73 -11.61 -34.11 -9.93
N ILE A 74 -11.90 -33.92 -11.22
CA ILE A 74 -11.34 -32.82 -12.02
C ILE A 74 -11.90 -31.48 -11.55
N ILE A 75 -13.19 -31.42 -11.23
CA ILE A 75 -13.87 -30.23 -10.71
C ILE A 75 -13.29 -29.84 -9.36
N ASP A 76 -13.19 -30.79 -8.43
CA ASP A 76 -12.65 -30.53 -7.09
C ASP A 76 -11.21 -30.02 -7.16
N LYS A 77 -10.39 -30.60 -8.05
CA LYS A 77 -9.02 -30.09 -8.31
C LYS A 77 -9.03 -28.69 -8.90
N THR A 78 -9.97 -28.38 -9.80
CA THR A 78 -10.07 -27.06 -10.44
C THR A 78 -10.53 -25.99 -9.45
N ASN A 79 -11.57 -26.27 -8.66
CA ASN A 79 -12.06 -25.37 -7.60
C ASN A 79 -10.96 -25.08 -6.59
N LYS A 80 -10.25 -26.13 -6.15
CA LYS A 80 -9.11 -25.97 -5.24
C LYS A 80 -8.01 -25.08 -5.84
N PHE A 81 -7.68 -25.29 -7.11
CA PHE A 81 -6.69 -24.46 -7.81
C PHE A 81 -7.13 -22.99 -7.93
N LEU A 82 -8.40 -22.74 -8.23
CA LEU A 82 -8.95 -21.38 -8.30
C LEU A 82 -8.96 -20.70 -6.92
N GLU A 83 -9.35 -21.41 -5.88
CA GLU A 83 -9.33 -20.92 -4.50
C GLU A 83 -7.91 -20.62 -4.01
N ASP A 84 -6.96 -21.53 -4.26
CA ASP A 84 -5.54 -21.32 -3.95
C ASP A 84 -4.99 -20.09 -4.70
N SER A 85 -5.33 -19.94 -5.98
CA SER A 85 -4.91 -18.80 -6.80
C SER A 85 -5.51 -17.48 -6.30
N LYS A 86 -6.81 -17.47 -5.95
CA LYS A 86 -7.49 -16.31 -5.37
C LYS A 86 -6.83 -15.88 -4.07
N ASN A 87 -6.57 -16.83 -3.18
CA ASN A 87 -5.92 -16.59 -1.89
C ASN A 87 -4.50 -16.02 -2.07
N GLN A 88 -3.74 -16.49 -3.06
CA GLN A 88 -2.44 -15.92 -3.38
C GLN A 88 -2.54 -14.46 -3.86
N TYR A 89 -3.46 -14.17 -4.79
CA TYR A 89 -3.63 -12.80 -5.28
C TYR A 89 -4.16 -11.84 -4.21
N LEU A 90 -5.05 -12.30 -3.32
CA LEU A 90 -5.51 -11.50 -2.18
C LEU A 90 -4.36 -11.13 -1.24
N LYS A 91 -3.49 -12.08 -0.89
CA LYS A 91 -2.29 -11.79 -0.08
C LYS A 91 -1.36 -10.80 -0.76
N MET A 92 -1.15 -10.93 -2.07
CA MET A 92 -0.35 -9.96 -2.83
C MET A 92 -1.00 -8.56 -2.84
N TYR A 93 -2.31 -8.51 -2.95
CA TYR A 93 -3.10 -7.28 -2.95
C TYR A 93 -2.99 -6.56 -1.60
N GLU A 94 -3.19 -7.27 -0.49
CA GLU A 94 -3.00 -6.73 0.86
C GLU A 94 -1.58 -6.16 1.04
N ASN A 95 -0.55 -6.90 0.65
CA ASN A 95 0.85 -6.43 0.72
C ASN A 95 1.11 -5.16 -0.11
N TYR A 96 0.41 -4.97 -1.23
CA TYR A 96 0.53 -3.74 -2.03
C TYR A 96 -0.23 -2.57 -1.41
N LEU A 97 -1.38 -2.81 -0.79
CA LEU A 97 -2.09 -1.79 -0.03
C LEU A 97 -1.25 -1.28 1.15
N ASP A 98 -0.62 -2.18 1.90
CA ASP A 98 0.28 -1.81 3.01
C ASP A 98 1.42 -0.92 2.51
N LYS A 99 2.07 -1.32 1.41
CA LYS A 99 3.16 -0.51 0.80
C LYS A 99 2.68 0.85 0.31
N LEU A 100 1.49 0.94 -0.27
CA LEU A 100 0.91 2.22 -0.68
C LEU A 100 0.64 3.13 0.51
N GLU A 101 0.15 2.57 1.61
CA GLU A 101 -0.04 3.31 2.85
C GLU A 101 1.28 3.83 3.41
N GLU A 102 2.33 2.99 3.42
CA GLU A 102 3.68 3.39 3.84
C GLU A 102 4.22 4.56 3.00
N ILE A 103 4.16 4.45 1.67
CA ILE A 103 4.66 5.50 0.75
C ILE A 103 3.91 6.81 0.99
N LYS A 104 2.57 6.76 1.05
CA LYS A 104 1.74 7.95 1.31
C LYS A 104 2.06 8.57 2.66
N ARG A 105 2.26 7.75 3.70
CA ARG A 105 2.63 8.26 5.02
C ARG A 105 3.99 8.95 4.99
N VAL A 106 4.98 8.42 4.27
CA VAL A 106 6.26 9.09 4.07
C VAL A 106 6.10 10.45 3.39
N ASP A 107 5.27 10.55 2.36
CA ASP A 107 5.02 11.81 1.67
C ASP A 107 4.32 12.85 2.56
N ILE A 108 3.39 12.41 3.40
CA ILE A 108 2.77 13.29 4.41
C ILE A 108 3.82 13.76 5.42
N CYS A 109 4.66 12.87 5.93
CA CYS A 109 5.72 13.23 6.88
C CYS A 109 6.71 14.21 6.24
N PHE A 110 7.10 13.99 4.98
CA PHE A 110 7.92 14.90 4.19
C PHE A 110 7.27 16.30 4.10
N SER A 111 5.96 16.37 3.84
CA SER A 111 5.25 17.66 3.74
C SER A 111 5.15 18.44 5.06
N CYS A 112 5.41 17.79 6.20
CA CYS A 112 5.41 18.42 7.52
C CYS A 112 6.78 19.02 7.91
N LEU A 113 7.83 18.78 7.11
CA LEU A 113 9.14 19.35 7.37
C LEU A 113 9.17 20.86 7.05
N ASP A 114 10.19 21.58 7.50
CA ASP A 114 10.36 22.97 7.08
C ASP A 114 10.72 23.07 5.58
N LEU A 115 10.38 24.20 4.95
CA LEU A 115 10.55 24.40 3.51
C LEU A 115 11.98 24.20 3.02
N GLN A 116 12.99 24.59 3.82
CA GLN A 116 14.38 24.44 3.45
C GLN A 116 14.78 22.96 3.44
N THR A 117 14.37 22.20 4.45
CA THR A 117 14.61 20.75 4.51
C THR A 117 13.88 20.03 3.38
N GLN A 118 12.62 20.39 3.09
CA GLN A 118 11.87 19.84 1.96
C GLN A 118 12.59 20.08 0.62
N ASP A 119 13.05 21.31 0.38
CA ASP A 119 13.73 21.68 -0.86
C ASP A 119 15.02 20.88 -1.07
N VAL A 120 15.87 20.80 -0.04
CA VAL A 120 17.14 20.05 -0.09
C VAL A 120 16.90 18.55 -0.32
N LEU A 121 15.94 17.95 0.40
CA LEU A 121 15.57 16.54 0.22
C LEU A 121 14.99 16.28 -1.17
N ASN A 122 14.12 17.16 -1.67
CA ASN A 122 13.52 17.05 -3.00
C ASN A 122 14.60 17.10 -4.08
N LYS A 123 15.49 18.09 -4.03
CA LYS A 123 16.61 18.23 -4.97
C LYS A 123 17.53 17.00 -4.92
N LYS A 124 17.87 16.52 -3.72
CA LYS A 124 18.77 15.37 -3.57
C LYS A 124 18.15 14.05 -4.02
N TYR A 125 16.96 13.72 -3.54
CA TYR A 125 16.39 12.39 -3.69
C TYR A 125 15.41 12.28 -4.86
N ARG A 126 14.57 13.27 -5.12
CA ARG A 126 13.58 13.22 -6.21
C ARG A 126 14.16 13.72 -7.53
N LEU A 127 14.85 14.87 -7.51
CA LEU A 127 15.45 15.48 -8.71
C LEU A 127 16.88 14.99 -9.01
N LYS A 128 17.48 14.23 -8.09
CA LYS A 128 18.81 13.59 -8.25
C LYS A 128 19.97 14.57 -8.48
N TYR A 129 19.92 15.76 -7.88
CA TYR A 129 20.99 16.74 -7.99
C TYR A 129 22.30 16.17 -7.44
N SER A 130 23.38 16.48 -8.15
CA SER A 130 24.75 16.23 -7.70
C SER A 130 25.08 17.08 -6.48
N TRP A 131 26.16 16.71 -5.77
CA TRP A 131 26.64 17.50 -4.63
C TRP A 131 27.04 18.91 -5.04
N TYR A 132 27.68 19.05 -6.21
CA TYR A 132 28.05 20.35 -6.76
C TYR A 132 26.83 21.24 -6.97
N GLU A 133 25.76 20.72 -7.59
CA GLU A 133 24.52 21.47 -7.84
C GLU A 133 23.83 21.88 -6.53
N LEU A 134 23.81 21.02 -5.51
CA LEU A 134 23.21 21.35 -4.21
C LEU A 134 23.98 22.43 -3.44
N GLU A 135 25.31 22.45 -3.55
CA GLU A 135 26.16 23.43 -2.86
C GLU A 135 26.17 24.80 -3.54
N HIS A 136 26.02 24.82 -4.87
CA HIS A 136 26.03 26.04 -5.70
C HIS A 136 24.62 26.57 -5.99
N ASP A 137 23.63 25.98 -5.37
CA ASP A 137 22.23 26.40 -5.44
C ASP A 137 22.02 27.78 -4.77
N GLU A 138 20.85 28.37 -4.99
CA GLU A 138 20.49 29.72 -4.52
C GLU A 138 20.66 29.90 -2.99
N ASN A 139 20.56 28.80 -2.25
CA ASN A 139 20.68 28.76 -0.79
C ASN A 139 22.13 28.86 -0.25
N LYS A 140 23.15 28.76 -1.12
CA LYS A 140 24.60 28.87 -0.78
C LYS A 140 25.02 28.08 0.48
N LEU A 141 24.49 26.87 0.62
CA LEU A 141 24.77 26.01 1.77
C LEU A 141 26.11 25.30 1.57
N SER A 142 26.95 25.28 2.61
CA SER A 142 28.16 24.45 2.60
C SER A 142 27.79 22.96 2.58
N HIS A 143 28.69 22.12 2.05
CA HIS A 143 28.55 20.66 2.06
C HIS A 143 28.09 20.10 3.41
N ARG A 144 28.70 20.59 4.50
CA ARG A 144 28.38 20.16 5.87
C ARG A 144 26.96 20.54 6.27
N GLN A 145 26.47 21.71 5.87
CA GLN A 145 25.09 22.13 6.16
C GLN A 145 24.09 21.29 5.38
N VAL A 146 24.34 21.03 4.09
CA VAL A 146 23.49 20.15 3.27
C VAL A 146 23.42 18.75 3.88
N MET A 147 24.55 18.16 4.25
CA MET A 147 24.60 16.86 4.92
C MET A 147 23.79 16.82 6.23
N ASN A 148 23.92 17.85 7.06
CA ASN A 148 23.16 17.93 8.31
C ASN A 148 21.65 18.03 8.05
N ILE A 149 21.23 18.83 7.07
CA ILE A 149 19.81 18.96 6.69
C ILE A 149 19.29 17.62 6.16
N LEU A 150 20.04 16.94 5.30
CA LEU A 150 19.64 15.64 4.75
C LEU A 150 19.48 14.58 5.85
N ASN A 151 20.47 14.46 6.75
CA ASN A 151 20.41 13.46 7.82
C ASN A 151 19.27 13.75 8.79
N LYS A 152 19.19 15.01 9.26
CA LYS A 152 18.13 15.42 10.18
C LYS A 152 16.75 15.29 9.56
N GLY A 153 16.56 15.70 8.31
CA GLY A 153 15.28 15.60 7.63
C GLY A 153 14.79 14.14 7.48
N ILE A 154 15.71 13.21 7.21
CA ILE A 154 15.36 11.78 7.18
C ILE A 154 15.00 11.27 8.59
N GLU A 155 15.77 11.65 9.61
CA GLU A 155 15.48 11.29 11.00
C GLU A 155 14.11 11.84 11.44
N ASP A 156 13.79 13.09 11.10
CA ASP A 156 12.52 13.73 11.41
C ASP A 156 11.34 13.01 10.71
N ILE A 157 11.51 12.59 9.44
CA ILE A 157 10.49 11.76 8.75
C ILE A 157 10.31 10.43 9.48
N VAL A 158 11.39 9.75 9.87
CA VAL A 158 11.30 8.48 10.61
C VAL A 158 10.60 8.67 11.95
N LYS A 159 10.91 9.74 12.68
CA LYS A 159 10.23 10.07 13.94
C LYS A 159 8.74 10.35 13.73
N LEU A 160 8.35 11.13 12.71
CA LEU A 160 6.94 11.37 12.38
C LEU A 160 6.22 10.09 11.97
N PHE A 161 6.85 9.29 11.12
CA PHE A 161 6.28 8.05 10.63
C PHE A 161 6.00 7.10 11.80
N ASN A 162 6.97 6.91 12.70
CA ASN A 162 6.86 6.00 13.84
C ASN A 162 6.06 6.60 15.02
N SER A 163 5.65 7.87 14.94
CA SER A 163 4.85 8.51 15.97
C SER A 163 3.41 7.98 16.03
N SER A 164 2.72 8.28 17.14
CA SER A 164 1.30 7.98 17.32
C SER A 164 0.37 8.90 16.52
N TYR A 165 0.90 9.90 15.80
CA TYR A 165 0.07 10.79 14.99
C TYR A 165 -0.51 10.04 13.79
N ASN A 166 -1.79 10.26 13.52
CA ASN A 166 -2.43 9.74 12.32
C ASN A 166 -2.18 10.67 11.11
N ASN A 167 -2.33 10.11 9.91
CA ASN A 167 -2.08 10.83 8.65
C ASN A 167 -2.89 12.13 8.54
N LEU A 168 -4.13 12.14 9.05
CA LEU A 168 -5.01 13.30 9.03
C LEU A 168 -4.53 14.43 9.95
N HIS A 169 -4.00 14.07 11.12
CA HIS A 169 -3.42 15.01 12.07
C HIS A 169 -2.15 15.65 11.53
N LEU A 170 -1.28 14.85 10.91
CA LEU A 170 -0.08 15.33 10.23
C LEU A 170 -0.45 16.29 9.07
N ALA A 171 -1.38 15.88 8.20
CA ALA A 171 -1.79 16.68 7.04
C ALA A 171 -2.43 18.03 7.44
N ARG A 172 -3.19 18.08 8.55
CA ARG A 172 -3.78 19.32 9.07
C ARG A 172 -2.77 20.28 9.69
N ASN A 173 -1.65 19.76 10.17
CA ASN A 173 -0.62 20.52 10.87
C ASN A 173 0.64 20.75 10.04
N LYS A 174 0.62 20.44 8.73
CA LYS A 174 1.77 20.59 7.82
C LYS A 174 2.44 21.98 7.86
N ASP A 175 1.66 23.04 8.11
CA ASP A 175 2.14 24.43 8.14
C ASP A 175 2.55 24.89 9.55
N LYS A 176 2.33 24.06 10.57
CA LYS A 176 2.72 24.31 11.97
C LYS A 176 3.93 23.44 12.27
N LYS A 177 5.01 24.01 12.81
CA LYS A 177 6.13 23.20 13.32
C LYS A 177 5.57 22.20 14.33
N ILE A 178 5.53 20.92 13.95
CA ILE A 178 5.19 19.84 14.87
C ILE A 178 6.40 19.72 15.80
N ILE A 179 6.25 20.24 17.02
CA ILE A 179 7.28 20.14 18.05
C ILE A 179 7.22 18.72 18.60
N PHE A 180 8.28 17.94 18.39
CA PHE A 180 8.45 16.66 19.06
C PHE A 180 8.77 16.93 20.53
N ASN A 181 7.76 16.82 21.38
CA ASN A 181 8.03 16.63 22.80
C ASN A 181 8.41 15.15 22.96
N GLU A 182 9.71 14.88 22.98
CA GLU A 182 10.20 13.64 23.55
C GLU A 182 9.82 13.68 25.04
N GLU A 183 8.99 12.71 25.42
CA GLU A 183 8.50 12.40 26.77
C GLU A 183 7.25 13.17 27.27
N GLU A 184 6.22 12.36 27.56
CA GLU A 184 5.05 12.63 28.42
C GLU A 184 4.13 13.81 28.06
N ASN A 185 2.98 13.52 27.43
CA ASN A 185 1.67 13.91 27.99
C ASN A 185 0.50 13.39 27.14
N THR A 186 0.00 12.21 27.49
CA THR A 186 -1.29 11.68 27.04
C THR A 186 -2.49 12.43 27.62
N GLN A 187 -2.32 13.64 28.19
CA GLN A 187 -3.41 14.36 28.88
C GLN A 187 -3.52 15.86 28.58
N GLN A 188 -2.58 16.50 27.85
CA GLN A 188 -2.70 17.96 27.62
C GLN A 188 -3.69 18.34 26.49
N THR A 189 -4.00 17.45 25.55
CA THR A 189 -4.88 17.78 24.41
C THR A 189 -6.38 17.60 24.68
N ILE A 190 -6.76 17.01 25.83
CA ILE A 190 -8.17 16.91 26.24
C ILE A 190 -8.60 18.20 26.97
N PHE A 191 -7.69 18.93 27.61
CA PHE A 191 -8.04 20.11 28.40
C PHE A 191 -8.37 21.38 27.58
N ASP A 192 -7.90 21.47 26.34
CA ASP A 192 -8.14 22.65 25.48
C ASP A 192 -9.38 22.48 24.59
N ILE A 193 -9.85 21.25 24.34
CA ILE A 193 -11.09 21.00 23.57
C ILE A 193 -12.35 21.14 24.46
N GLU A 194 -12.21 20.89 25.77
CA GLU A 194 -13.32 21.05 26.71
C GLU A 194 -13.56 22.50 27.14
N LYS A 195 -12.57 23.40 27.00
CA LYS A 195 -12.76 24.83 27.31
C LYS A 195 -13.48 25.63 26.23
N GLU A 196 -13.37 25.23 24.96
CA GLU A 196 -14.11 25.88 23.87
C GLU A 196 -15.58 25.41 23.77
N ASN A 197 -15.95 24.31 24.42
CA ASN A 197 -17.34 23.80 24.42
C ASN A 197 -18.14 24.16 25.70
N PHE A 198 -17.58 24.97 26.61
CA PHE A 198 -18.27 25.41 27.83
C PHE A 198 -18.55 26.93 27.88
N TYR A 199 -18.18 27.67 26.84
CA TYR A 199 -18.53 29.07 26.65
C TYR A 199 -19.03 29.30 25.23
N ASP A 200 -20.19 28.70 24.91
CA ASP A 200 -21.16 29.22 23.94
C ASP A 200 -22.57 28.74 24.34
#